data_AF-A0A971YZ83-F1
#
_entry.id   AF-A0A971YZ83-F1
#
_cell.length_a   1.000
_cell.length_b   1.000
_cell.length_c   1.000
_cell.angle_alpha   90.00
_cell.angle_beta   90.00
_cell.angle_gamma   90.00
#
_symmetry.space_group_name_H-M   'P 1'
#
loop_
_entity.id
_entity.type
_entity.pdbx_description
1 polymer ?
#
loop_
_entity_poly.entity_id
_entity_poly.type
_entity_poly.pdbx_seq_one_letter_code
_entity_poly.pdbx_strand_id
1 'polypeptide(L)'
;VALIGNLIFGQFNLGFANQPIAHSDGLWNFLGMALAGWGAVLLGGCPLRQLILAGEGNIDSAITVFGLIAGAAIAHNFGLASSAAGPTANGKIAVLIGFAVLAVISVLSRPAIVGKSRVEKSVSA
;
A
#
# COMPACT_ATOMS: atom_id res chain seq x y z
N VAL A 1 -15.88 19.91 14.94
CA VAL A 1 -15.41 21.14 14.24
C VAL A 1 -15.40 20.97 12.72
N ALA A 2 -14.83 19.89 12.15
CA ALA A 2 -14.75 19.67 10.70
C ALA A 2 -16.12 19.58 9.99
N LEU A 3 -17.12 18.93 10.60
CA LEU A 3 -18.48 18.84 10.03
C LEU A 3 -19.13 20.23 9.89
N ILE A 4 -19.14 21.00 10.98
CA ILE A 4 -19.70 22.36 11.00
C ILE A 4 -18.93 23.27 10.03
N GLY A 5 -17.59 23.15 9.99
CA GLY A 5 -16.76 23.87 9.02
C GLY A 5 -17.12 23.53 7.57
N ASN A 6 -17.22 22.25 7.23
CA ASN A 6 -17.60 21.82 5.87
C ASN A 6 -19.01 22.25 5.49
N LEU A 7 -19.95 22.34 6.45
CA LEU A 7 -21.28 22.90 6.21
C LEU A 7 -21.21 24.42 5.93
N ILE A 8 -20.45 25.18 6.72
CA ILE A 8 -20.29 26.64 6.54
C ILE A 8 -19.62 26.96 5.19
N PHE A 9 -18.61 26.18 4.80
CA PHE A 9 -17.89 26.36 3.53
C PHE A 9 -18.55 25.67 2.33
N GLY A 10 -19.73 25.05 2.49
CA GLY A 10 -20.43 24.34 1.41
C GLY A 10 -19.67 23.15 0.81
N GLN A 11 -18.65 22.64 1.52
CA GLN A 11 -17.81 21.50 1.12
C GLN A 11 -18.41 20.15 1.55
N PHE A 12 -19.55 20.16 2.25
CA PHE A 12 -20.20 18.96 2.75
C PHE A 12 -21.00 18.26 1.65
N ASN A 13 -20.47 17.14 1.17
CA ASN A 13 -21.13 16.26 0.22
C ASN A 13 -21.52 14.94 0.90
N LEU A 14 -22.81 14.73 1.14
CA LEU A 14 -23.35 13.46 1.64
C LEU A 14 -23.53 12.47 0.49
N GLY A 15 -22.62 11.53 0.36
CA GLY A 15 -22.71 10.46 -0.64
C GLY A 15 -21.34 9.87 -1.00
N PHE A 16 -21.36 8.80 -1.80
CA PHE A 16 -20.15 8.15 -2.31
C PHE A 16 -19.73 8.62 -3.72
N ALA A 17 -20.55 9.47 -4.35
CA ALA A 17 -20.26 10.07 -5.64
C ALA A 17 -19.58 11.43 -5.46
N ASN A 18 -18.62 11.74 -6.34
CA ASN A 18 -17.90 13.02 -6.36
C ASN A 18 -17.17 13.39 -5.06
N GLN A 19 -16.75 12.38 -4.28
CA GLN A 19 -15.87 12.62 -3.14
C GLN A 19 -14.45 12.97 -3.64
N PRO A 20 -13.77 13.97 -3.05
CA PRO A 20 -12.39 14.27 -3.40
C PRO A 20 -11.51 13.03 -3.25
N ILE A 21 -10.65 12.75 -4.24
CA ILE A 21 -9.67 11.64 -4.28
C ILE A 21 -10.29 10.22 -4.34
N ALA A 22 -11.54 10.02 -3.93
CA ALA A 22 -12.21 8.72 -3.99
C ALA A 22 -13.02 8.56 -5.29
N HIS A 23 -12.79 7.45 -6.00
CA HIS A 23 -13.68 7.02 -7.08
C HIS A 23 -14.81 6.16 -6.53
N SER A 24 -15.93 6.07 -7.26
CA SER A 24 -17.10 5.29 -6.84
C SER A 24 -16.97 3.78 -7.14
N ASP A 25 -15.92 3.37 -7.86
CA ASP A 25 -15.68 1.96 -8.19
C ASP A 25 -15.19 1.18 -6.94
N GLY A 26 -16.15 0.58 -6.21
CA GLY A 26 -15.91 -0.07 -4.92
C GLY A 26 -14.93 -1.24 -5.00
N LEU A 27 -14.91 -1.98 -6.10
CA LEU A 27 -14.03 -3.14 -6.27
C LEU A 27 -12.57 -2.70 -6.29
N TRP A 28 -12.23 -1.72 -7.13
CA TRP A 28 -10.85 -1.28 -7.27
C TRP A 28 -10.35 -0.47 -6.07
N ASN A 29 -11.25 0.21 -5.35
CA ASN A 29 -10.92 0.82 -4.06
C ASN A 29 -10.54 -0.24 -3.03
N PHE A 30 -11.37 -1.29 -2.91
CA PHE A 30 -11.12 -2.38 -1.98
C PHE A 30 -9.81 -3.10 -2.33
N LEU A 31 -9.61 -3.44 -3.60
CA LEU A 31 -8.40 -4.15 -4.06
C LEU A 31 -7.13 -3.31 -3.87
N GLY A 32 -7.17 -2.02 -4.17
CA GLY A 32 -6.04 -1.12 -3.94
C GLY A 32 -5.67 -1.01 -2.46
N MET A 33 -6.67 -0.88 -1.58
CA MET A 33 -6.43 -0.83 -0.13
C MET A 33 -6.02 -2.17 0.46
N ALA A 34 -6.54 -3.29 -0.06
CA ALA A 34 -6.11 -4.63 0.33
C ALA A 34 -4.64 -4.88 -0.05
N LEU A 35 -4.22 -4.43 -1.24
CA LEU A 35 -2.82 -4.50 -1.67
C LEU A 35 -1.91 -3.66 -0.76
N ALA A 36 -2.29 -2.42 -0.47
CA ALA A 36 -1.56 -1.55 0.44
C ALA A 36 -1.45 -2.14 1.86
N GLY A 37 -2.55 -2.73 2.36
CA GLY A 37 -2.57 -3.42 3.64
C GLY A 37 -1.65 -4.64 3.68
N TRP A 38 -1.64 -5.46 2.62
CA TRP A 38 -0.71 -6.59 2.51
C TRP A 38 0.75 -6.10 2.54
N GLY A 39 1.08 -5.07 1.76
CA GLY A 39 2.42 -4.48 1.76
C GLY A 39 2.83 -3.99 3.15
N ALA A 40 1.92 -3.31 3.87
CA ALA A 40 2.16 -2.84 5.23
C ALA A 40 2.41 -3.99 6.23
N VAL A 41 1.73 -5.13 6.08
CA VAL A 41 1.97 -6.32 6.91
C VAL A 41 3.38 -6.87 6.67
N LEU A 42 3.82 -6.94 5.41
CA LEU A 42 5.17 -7.43 5.07
C LEU A 42 6.28 -6.49 5.52
N LEU A 43 6.05 -5.18 5.45
CA LEU A 43 6.98 -4.14 5.93
C LEU A 43 6.94 -3.99 7.46
N GLY A 44 6.10 -4.75 8.16
CA GLY A 44 6.03 -4.74 9.62
C GLY A 44 5.36 -3.50 10.22
N GLY A 45 4.57 -2.73 9.47
CA GLY A 45 3.85 -1.56 9.99
C GLY A 45 3.19 -0.69 8.92
N CYS A 46 2.31 0.23 9.34
CA CYS A 46 1.67 1.21 8.45
C CYS A 46 2.63 2.38 8.11
N PRO A 47 2.37 3.14 7.03
CA PRO A 47 3.21 4.27 6.63
C PRO A 47 3.46 5.29 7.74
N LEU A 48 2.45 5.59 8.55
CA LEU A 48 2.58 6.53 9.67
C LEU A 48 3.55 6.02 10.74
N ARG A 49 3.51 4.73 11.06
CA ARG A 49 4.45 4.13 12.02
C ARG A 49 5.88 4.16 11.50
N GLN A 50 6.09 3.85 10.22
CA GLN A 50 7.42 3.90 9.61
C GLN A 50 8.00 5.32 9.63
N LEU A 51 7.16 6.34 9.45
CA LEU A 51 7.59 7.73 9.55
C LEU A 51 8.02 8.12 10.98
N ILE A 52 7.27 7.69 11.99
CA ILE A 52 7.62 7.95 13.40
C ILE A 52 8.94 7.24 13.75
N LEU A 53 9.08 5.95 13.41
CA LEU A 53 10.29 5.17 13.67
C LEU A 53 11.52 5.74 12.94
N ALA A 54 11.34 6.23 11.71
CA ALA A 54 12.40 6.94 10.99
C ALA A 54 12.83 8.21 11.75
N GLY A 55 11.89 8.95 12.35
CA GLY A 55 12.16 10.11 13.20
C GLY A 55 12.87 9.78 14.52
N GLU A 56 12.70 8.56 15.03
CA GLU A 56 13.41 8.03 16.22
C GLU A 56 14.82 7.49 15.88
N GLY A 57 15.22 7.51 14.61
CA GLY A 57 16.55 7.08 14.16
C GLY A 57 16.62 5.65 13.63
N ASN A 58 15.48 4.99 13.35
CA ASN A 58 15.48 3.66 12.74
C ASN A 58 15.73 3.77 11.22
N ILE A 59 16.91 3.30 10.78
CA ILE A 59 17.34 3.38 9.37
C ILE A 59 16.49 2.46 8.46
N ASP A 60 16.07 1.29 8.92
CA ASP A 60 15.22 0.39 8.13
C ASP A 60 13.86 1.03 7.81
N SER A 61 13.33 1.77 8.78
CA SER A 61 12.09 2.53 8.63
C SER A 61 12.29 3.74 7.71
N ALA A 62 13.44 4.41 7.78
CA ALA A 62 13.79 5.50 6.87
C ALA A 62 13.87 5.04 5.40
N ILE A 63 14.53 3.91 5.13
CA ILE A 63 14.58 3.30 3.79
C ILE A 63 13.18 2.97 3.29
N THR A 64 12.32 2.44 4.16
CA THR A 64 10.92 2.15 3.84
C THR A 64 10.15 3.42 3.44
N VAL A 65 10.32 4.52 4.19
CA VAL A 65 9.69 5.81 3.87
C VAL A 65 10.16 6.36 2.52
N PHE A 66 11.46 6.31 2.23
CA PHE A 66 11.98 6.71 0.92
C PHE A 66 11.41 5.85 -0.22
N GLY A 67 11.28 4.55 -0.01
CA GLY A 67 10.63 3.64 -0.96
C GLY A 67 9.18 4.01 -1.22
N LEU A 68 8.41 4.36 -0.17
CA LEU A 68 7.02 4.81 -0.30
C LEU A 68 6.93 6.14 -1.08
N ILE A 69 7.83 7.09 -0.84
CA ILE A 69 7.87 8.37 -1.57
C ILE A 69 8.22 8.16 -3.04
N ALA A 70 9.26 7.38 -3.33
CA ALA A 70 9.67 7.07 -4.69
C ALA A 70 8.56 6.32 -5.45
N GLY A 71 7.90 5.35 -4.80
CA GLY A 71 6.75 4.64 -5.35
C GLY A 71 5.57 5.55 -5.66
N ALA A 72 5.25 6.49 -4.75
CA ALA A 72 4.21 7.48 -4.98
C ALA A 72 4.55 8.40 -6.16
N ALA A 73 5.81 8.88 -6.25
CA ALA A 73 6.27 9.67 -7.37
C ALA A 73 6.11 8.92 -8.71
N ILE A 74 6.48 7.63 -8.76
CA ILE A 74 6.27 6.81 -9.95
C ILE A 74 4.77 6.67 -10.26
N ALA A 75 3.93 6.36 -9.27
CA ALA A 75 2.50 6.16 -9.48
C ALA A 75 1.80 7.42 -10.04
N HIS A 76 2.18 8.60 -9.56
CA HIS A 76 1.63 9.87 -10.03
C HIS A 76 2.19 10.31 -11.40
N ASN A 77 3.47 10.07 -11.71
CA ASN A 77 4.08 10.49 -12.97
C ASN A 77 3.76 9.57 -14.16
N PHE A 78 3.52 8.28 -13.92
CA PHE A 78 3.23 7.30 -14.98
C PHE A 78 1.73 7.02 -15.17
N GLY A 79 0.85 7.83 -14.56
CA GLY A 79 -0.61 7.68 -14.73
C GLY A 79 -1.19 6.38 -14.15
N LEU A 80 -0.53 5.83 -13.12
CA LEU A 80 -1.02 4.65 -12.40
C LEU A 80 -1.98 5.04 -11.26
N ALA A 81 -1.87 6.28 -10.79
CA ALA A 81 -2.75 6.83 -9.77
C ALA A 81 -4.19 6.95 -10.27
N SER A 82 -5.14 6.57 -9.41
CA SER A 82 -6.57 6.77 -9.68
C SER A 82 -6.97 8.23 -9.46
N SER A 83 -8.07 8.62 -10.10
CA SER A 83 -8.72 9.92 -9.88
C SER A 83 -10.18 9.72 -9.48
N ALA A 84 -10.91 10.81 -9.22
CA ALA A 84 -12.36 10.76 -8.99
C ALA A 84 -13.14 10.15 -10.18
N ALA A 85 -12.58 10.21 -11.39
CA ALA A 85 -13.16 9.58 -12.58
C ALA A 85 -12.99 8.04 -12.61
N GLY A 86 -12.21 7.48 -11.68
CA GLY A 86 -11.92 6.05 -11.60
C GLY A 86 -10.45 5.69 -11.80
N PRO A 87 -10.12 4.40 -11.60
CA PRO A 87 -8.78 3.86 -11.81
C PRO A 87 -8.45 3.77 -13.30
N THR A 88 -7.23 4.14 -13.67
CA THR A 88 -6.73 4.02 -15.04
C THR A 88 -6.58 2.54 -15.43
N ALA A 89 -6.64 2.23 -16.73
CA ALA A 89 -6.42 0.87 -17.20
C ALA A 89 -5.06 0.31 -16.74
N ASN A 90 -4.02 1.15 -16.79
CA ASN A 90 -2.68 0.82 -16.30
C ASN A 90 -2.65 0.62 -14.78
N GLY A 91 -3.40 1.44 -14.01
CA GLY A 91 -3.54 1.30 -12.57
C GLY A 91 -4.19 -0.03 -12.16
N LYS A 92 -5.22 -0.48 -12.89
CA LYS A 92 -5.84 -1.80 -12.68
C LYS A 92 -4.83 -2.94 -12.87
N ILE A 93 -4.04 -2.88 -13.94
CA ILE A 93 -2.98 -3.87 -14.21
C ILE A 93 -1.90 -3.82 -13.12
N ALA A 94 -1.48 -2.62 -12.70
CA ALA A 94 -0.49 -2.45 -11.65
C ALA A 94 -0.93 -3.06 -10.31
N VAL A 95 -2.21 -2.96 -9.94
CA VAL A 95 -2.75 -3.62 -8.74
C VAL A 95 -2.61 -5.14 -8.83
N LEU A 96 -2.95 -5.74 -9.97
CA LEU A 96 -2.82 -7.19 -10.18
C LEU A 96 -1.36 -7.66 -10.12
N ILE A 97 -0.45 -6.92 -10.77
CA ILE A 97 1.00 -7.18 -10.70
C ILE A 97 1.48 -7.05 -9.25
N GLY A 98 1.02 -6.03 -8.52
CA GLY A 98 1.33 -5.84 -7.12
C GLY A 98 0.96 -7.04 -6.26
N PHE A 99 -0.24 -7.60 -6.45
CA PHE A 99 -0.66 -8.81 -5.74
C PHE A 99 0.24 -10.01 -6.06
N ALA A 100 0.61 -10.20 -7.34
CA ALA A 100 1.51 -11.27 -7.73
C ALA A 100 2.90 -11.12 -7.08
N VAL A 101 3.46 -9.90 -7.08
CA VAL A 101 4.75 -9.60 -6.45
C VAL A 101 4.71 -9.82 -4.94
N LEU A 102 3.68 -9.31 -4.25
CA LEU A 102 3.54 -9.52 -2.81
C LEU A 102 3.31 -10.99 -2.45
N ALA A 103 2.57 -11.74 -3.27
CA ALA A 103 2.40 -13.18 -3.08
C ALA A 103 3.73 -13.93 -3.20
N VAL A 104 4.54 -13.59 -4.21
CA VAL A 104 5.88 -14.17 -4.40
C VAL A 104 6.78 -13.84 -3.21
N ILE A 105 6.85 -12.57 -2.80
CA ILE A 105 7.64 -12.15 -1.62
C ILE A 105 7.15 -12.91 -0.38
N SER A 106 5.83 -12.98 -0.17
CA SER A 106 5.25 -13.68 0.97
C SER A 106 5.64 -15.16 1.01
N VAL A 107 5.70 -15.85 -0.13
CA VAL A 107 6.10 -17.26 -0.21
C VAL A 107 7.60 -17.42 0.02
N LEU A 108 8.42 -16.59 -0.62
CA LEU A 108 9.88 -16.63 -0.47
C LEU A 108 10.33 -16.27 0.95
N SER A 109 9.61 -15.38 1.64
CA SER A 109 9.87 -15.01 3.03
C SER A 109 9.36 -16.04 4.05
N ARG A 110 8.68 -17.14 3.65
CA ARG A 110 8.25 -18.18 4.59
C ARG A 110 9.45 -19.02 5.09
N PRO A 111 9.54 -19.27 6.39
CA PRO A 111 10.51 -20.21 6.95
C PRO A 111 10.24 -21.68 6.57
N ALA A 112 9.22 -22.02 5.77
CA ALA A 112 9.07 -23.39 5.26
C ALA A 112 10.15 -23.75 4.20
N ILE A 113 10.67 -22.77 3.44
CA ILE A 113 11.77 -22.98 2.48
C ILE A 113 13.14 -22.80 3.16
N VAL A 114 13.27 -21.79 4.02
CA VAL A 114 14.49 -21.53 4.83
C VAL A 114 14.66 -22.58 5.94
N GLY A 115 13.57 -23.02 6.55
CA GLY A 115 13.54 -24.07 7.56
C GLY A 115 13.73 -25.46 6.98
N LYS A 116 13.13 -25.78 5.81
CA LYS A 116 13.43 -27.04 5.11
C LYS A 116 14.90 -27.12 4.69
N SER A 117 15.47 -26.06 4.11
CA SER A 117 16.90 -26.04 3.74
C SER A 117 17.87 -26.01 4.93
N ARG A 118 17.49 -25.42 6.07
CA ARG A 118 18.30 -25.42 7.31
C ARG A 118 18.18 -26.73 8.10
N VAL A 119 17.01 -27.36 8.11
CA VAL A 119 16.77 -28.68 8.71
C VAL A 119 17.41 -29.79 7.88
N GLU A 120 17.30 -29.75 6.55
CA GLU A 120 17.91 -30.74 5.64
C GLU A 120 19.45 -30.70 5.72
N LYS A 121 20.05 -29.52 5.91
CA LYS A 121 21.48 -29.38 6.20
C LYS A 121 21.88 -29.79 7.62
N SER A 122 21.00 -29.71 8.62
CA SER A 122 21.31 -30.14 9.99
C SER A 122 21.07 -31.64 10.23
N VAL A 123 20.40 -32.33 9.31
CA VAL A 123 20.13 -33.77 9.39
C VAL A 123 21.15 -34.58 8.58
N SER A 124 21.88 -33.94 7.65
CA SER A 124 22.92 -34.58 6.82
C SER A 124 24.36 -34.34 7.31
N ALA A 125 24.56 -33.75 8.49
CA ALA A 125 25.84 -33.52 9.15
C ALA A 125 25.85 -34.21 10.52
#